data_AF-W8Y9B4-F1
#
_entry.id   AF-W8Y9B4-F1
#
_cell.length_a   1.000
_cell.length_b   1.000
_cell.length_c   1.000
_cell.angle_alpha   90.00
_cell.angle_beta   90.00
_cell.angle_gamma   90.00
#
_symmetry.space_group_name_H-M   'P 1'
#
loop_
_entity.id
_entity.type
_entity.pdbx_description
1 polymer ?
#
loop_
_entity_poly.entity_id
_entity_poly.type
_entity_poly.pdbx_seq_one_letter_code
_entity_poly.pdbx_strand_id
1 'polypeptide(L)' 'MSYKIQKSQPFTISDLRKLEKKEKQTSRQRRITAVRMVMEGYTMVDVAAILGMHRQSVASYSKKVQRT' A
#
# COMPACT_ATOMS: atom_id res chain seq x y z
N MET A 1 2.88 31.78 -12.60
CA MET A 1 2.05 31.03 -11.63
C MET A 1 2.81 29.77 -11.22
N SER A 2 3.37 29.76 -10.00
CA SER A 2 4.15 28.62 -9.51
C SER A 2 3.18 27.58 -8.95
N TYR A 3 2.98 26.47 -9.68
CA TYR A 3 2.19 25.36 -9.18
C TYR A 3 2.97 24.73 -8.02
N LYS A 4 2.60 25.04 -6.78
CA LYS A 4 3.03 24.28 -5.61
C LYS A 4 2.50 22.86 -5.82
N ILE A 5 3.36 21.97 -6.30
CA ILE A 5 3.14 20.54 -6.26
C ILE A 5 3.05 20.20 -4.77
N GLN A 6 1.83 20.13 -4.24
CA GLN A 6 1.60 19.58 -2.92
C GLN A 6 2.01 18.12 -3.02
N LYS A 7 3.24 17.79 -2.57
CA LYS A 7 3.61 16.40 -2.30
C LYS A 7 2.51 15.87 -1.39
N SER A 8 1.75 14.90 -1.88
CA SER A 8 0.81 14.16 -1.04
C SER A 8 1.60 13.69 0.17
N GLN A 9 1.07 13.92 1.37
CA GLN A 9 1.68 13.36 2.57
C GLN A 9 1.78 11.84 2.37
N PRO A 10 2.95 11.21 2.63
CA PRO A 10 3.07 9.77 2.57
C PRO A 10 2.04 9.15 3.52
N PHE A 11 1.28 8.16 3.06
CA PHE A 11 0.32 7.47 3.93
C PHE A 11 1.04 6.89 5.14
N THR A 12 0.53 7.19 6.35
CA THR A 12 1.01 6.50 7.54
C THR A 12 0.38 5.11 7.65
N ILE A 13 0.99 4.22 8.44
CA ILE A 13 0.43 2.89 8.71
C ILE A 13 -0.99 3.00 9.31
N SER A 14 -1.25 4.03 10.12
CA SER A 14 -2.57 4.31 10.70
C SER A 14 -3.61 4.66 9.64
N ASP A 15 -3.22 5.45 8.64
CA ASP A 15 -4.10 5.82 7.53
C ASP A 15 -4.44 4.60 6.69
N LEU A 16 -3.46 3.73 6.41
CA LEU A 16 -3.69 2.47 5.71
C LEU A 16 -4.67 1.58 6.47
N ARG A 17 -4.55 1.44 7.79
CA ARG A 17 -5.53 0.68 8.60
C ARG A 17 -6.95 1.26 8.54
N LYS A 18 -7.08 2.58 8.50
CA LYS A 18 -8.40 3.22 8.33
C LYS A 18 -8.97 2.96 6.93
N LEU A 19 -8.11 3.00 5.90
CA LEU A 19 -8.51 2.72 4.52
C LEU A 19 -8.91 1.25 4.34
N GLU A 20 -8.17 0.31 4.92
CA GLU A 20 -8.51 -1.12 4.90
C GLU A 20 -9.92 -1.40 5.45
N LYS A 21 -10.29 -0.74 6.55
CA LYS A 21 -11.60 -0.89 7.19
C LYS A 21 -12.73 -0.28 6.37
N LYS A 22 -12.44 0.76 5.58
CA LYS A 22 -13.42 1.48 4.75
C LYS A 22 -13.60 0.83 3.37
N GLU A 23 -12.57 0.15 2.88
CA GLU A 23 -12.57 -0.43 1.54
C GLU A 23 -13.48 -1.67 1.48
N LYS A 24 -14.45 -1.62 0.57
CA LYS A 24 -15.44 -2.69 0.38
C LYS A 24 -14.99 -3.72 -0.65
N GLN A 25 -14.12 -3.32 -1.58
CA GLN A 25 -13.64 -4.22 -2.61
C GLN A 25 -12.47 -5.06 -2.09
N THR A 26 -12.68 -6.37 -1.99
CA THR A 26 -11.67 -7.33 -1.49
C THR A 26 -10.32 -7.19 -2.19
N SER A 27 -10.31 -6.96 -3.50
CA SER A 27 -9.07 -6.81 -4.26
C SER A 27 -8.30 -5.53 -3.92
N ARG A 28 -9.00 -4.41 -3.67
CA ARG A 28 -8.36 -3.16 -3.19
C ARG A 28 -7.93 -3.28 -1.75
N GLN A 29 -8.75 -3.90 -0.90
CA GLN A 29 -8.39 -4.13 0.49
C GLN A 29 -7.09 -4.93 0.60
N ARG A 30 -6.96 -6.03 -0.16
CA ARG A 30 -5.71 -6.80 -0.25
C ARG A 30 -4.50 -5.97 -0.71
N ARG A 31 -4.69 -4.99 -1.60
CA ARG A 31 -3.60 -4.08 -2.02
C ARG A 31 -3.18 -3.16 -0.89
N ILE A 32 -4.14 -2.58 -0.18
CA ILE A 32 -3.87 -1.70 0.97
C ILE A 32 -3.13 -2.49 2.04
N THR A 33 -3.56 -3.72 2.33
CA THR A 33 -2.87 -4.63 3.26
C THR A 33 -1.48 -5.01 2.82
N ALA A 34 -1.27 -5.30 1.53
CA ALA A 34 0.06 -5.58 1.01
C ALA A 34 1.02 -4.41 1.25
N VAL A 35 0.59 -3.18 0.96
CA VAL A 35 1.40 -1.97 1.19
C VAL A 35 1.64 -1.75 2.68
N ARG A 36 0.60 -1.90 3.51
CA ARG A 36 0.70 -1.74 4.96
C ARG A 36 1.74 -2.68 5.56
N MET A 37 1.70 -3.96 5.21
CA MET A 37 2.64 -4.96 5.72
C MET A 37 4.08 -4.66 5.27
N VAL A 38 4.29 -4.24 4.02
CA VAL A 38 5.63 -3.81 3.56
C VAL A 38 6.13 -2.62 4.38
N MET A 39 5.26 -1.65 4.69
CA MET A 39 5.61 -0.50 5.54
C MET A 39 5.82 -0.88 7.02
N GLU A 40 5.14 -1.92 7.51
CA GLU A 40 5.35 -2.52 8.83
C GLU A 40 6.67 -3.33 8.91
N GLY A 41 7.38 -3.52 7.79
CA GLY A 41 8.71 -4.15 7.72
C GLY A 41 8.72 -5.58 7.18
N TYR A 42 7.58 -6.12 6.75
CA TYR A 42 7.52 -7.46 6.15
C TYR A 42 8.21 -7.50 4.79
N THR A 43 8.86 -8.63 4.48
CA THR A 43 9.43 -8.81 3.15
C THR A 43 8.32 -9.00 2.11
N MET A 44 8.57 -8.59 0.86
CA MET A 44 7.59 -8.76 -0.21
C MET A 44 7.24 -10.22 -0.49
N VAL A 45 8.14 -11.15 -0.17
CA VAL A 45 7.93 -12.61 -0.31
C VAL A 45 6.94 -13.08 0.75
N ASP A 46 7.12 -12.67 2.01
CA ASP A 46 6.20 -13.05 3.09
C ASP A 46 4.81 -12.46 2.85
N VAL A 47 4.73 -11.20 2.44
CA VAL A 47 3.45 -10.55 2.10
C VAL A 47 2.75 -11.27 0.95
N ALA A 48 3.49 -11.68 -0.08
CA ALA A 48 2.96 -12.44 -1.20
C ALA A 48 2.40 -13.80 -0.76
N ALA A 49 3.12 -14.51 0.13
CA ALA A 49 2.69 -15.79 0.68
C ALA A 49 1.43 -15.63 1.57
N ILE A 50 1.43 -14.64 2.48
CA ILE A 50 0.33 -14.38 3.42
C ILE A 50 -0.95 -13.98 2.68
N LEU A 51 -0.85 -13.14 1.65
CA LEU A 51 -2.01 -12.61 0.93
C LEU A 51 -2.38 -13.45 -0.31
N GLY A 52 -1.65 -14.54 -0.58
CA GLY A 52 -1.88 -15.43 -1.72
C GLY A 52 -1.80 -14.70 -3.06
N MET A 53 -0.81 -13.83 -3.24
CA MET A 53 -0.64 -13.02 -4.46
C MET A 53 0.78 -13.08 -5.00
N HIS A 54 0.96 -12.71 -6.27
CA HIS A 54 2.28 -12.73 -6.90
C HIS A 54 3.19 -11.61 -6.36
N ARG A 55 4.47 -11.93 -6.06
CA ARG A 55 5.44 -10.97 -5.50
C ARG A 55 5.60 -9.69 -6.32
N GLN A 56 5.49 -9.77 -7.65
CA GLN A 56 5.60 -8.60 -8.53
C GLN A 56 4.42 -7.64 -8.35
N SER A 57 3.24 -8.16 -8.00
CA SER A 57 2.07 -7.34 -7.69
C SER A 57 2.30 -6.54 -6.41
N VAL A 58 2.81 -7.17 -5.36
CA VAL A 58 3.18 -6.51 -4.08
C VAL A 58 4.20 -5.38 -4.32
N ALA A 59 5.24 -5.66 -5.11
CA ALA A 59 6.25 -4.67 -5.48
C ALA A 59 5.65 -3.48 -6.26
N SER A 60 4.73 -3.75 -7.19
CA SER A 60 4.05 -2.73 -7.98
C SER A 60 3.18 -1.81 -7.12
N TYR A 61 2.44 -2.37 -6.15
CA TYR A 61 1.61 -1.59 -5.24
C TYR A 61 2.44 -0.69 -4.32
N SER A 62 3.52 -1.23 -3.77
CA SER A 62 4.42 -0.48 -2.87
C SER A 62 5.12 0.69 -3.59
N LYS A 63 5.58 0.47 -4.83
CA LYS A 63 6.21 1.53 -5.65
C LYS A 63 5.25 2.67 -6.00
N LYS A 64 3.97 2.38 -6.22
CA LYS A 64 2.98 3.42 -6.53
C LYS A 64 2.72 4.32 -5.33
N VAL A 65 2.66 3.75 -4.12
CA VAL A 65 2.41 4.52 -2.89
C VAL A 65 3.59 5.38 -2.47
N GLN A 66 4.84 4.98 -2.76
CA GLN A 66 6.03 5.80 -2.47
C GLN A 66 6.25 6.96 -3.47
N ARG A 67 5.57 6.95 -4.63
CA ARG A 67 5.71 7.98 -5.67
C ARG A 67 4.68 9.10 -5.60
N THR A 68 3.59 8.88 -4.86
CA THR A 68 2.52 9.85 -4.60
C THR A 68 2.81 10.62 -3.34
#